data_AF-A0A1H3VH77-F1
#
_entry.id   AF-A0A1H3VH77-F1
#
_cell.length_a   1.000
_cell.length_b   1.000
_cell.length_c   1.000
_cell.angle_alpha   90.00
_cell.angle_beta   90.00
_cell.angle_gamma   90.00
#
_symmetry.space_group_name_H-M   'P 1'
#
loop_
_entity.id
_entity.type
_entity.pdbx_description
1 polymer ?
#
loop_
_entity_poly.entity_id
_entity_poly.type
_entity_poly.pdbx_seq_one_letter_code
_entity_poly.pdbx_strand_id
1 'polypeptide(L)'
;MVKKMLLILMLGFFMNAALCSMAHAEDYWCYTDKAGFEYYAVMEKTEYLKGGKYVGYVKQVSPDKSVRNLEWIFAFDEGFCWAYCKTDPSLAPAGTKARNSPLALSIIRCLYHYKYGDKFEPDID
;
A
#
# COMPACT_ATOMS: atom_id res chain seq x y z
N MET A 1 -34.27 -30.50 -24.20
CA MET A 1 -34.03 -29.03 -24.08
C MET A 1 -33.28 -28.66 -22.80
N VAL A 2 -33.60 -29.26 -21.64
CA VAL A 2 -32.96 -28.96 -20.32
C VAL A 2 -31.43 -29.11 -20.30
N LYS A 3 -30.86 -30.12 -20.97
CA LYS A 3 -29.40 -30.35 -21.03
C LYS A 3 -28.61 -29.21 -21.68
N LYS A 4 -29.19 -28.51 -22.67
CA LYS A 4 -28.53 -27.38 -23.33
C LYS A 4 -28.56 -26.11 -22.49
N MET A 5 -29.66 -25.87 -21.75
CA MET A 5 -29.76 -24.77 -20.77
C MET A 5 -28.77 -24.93 -19.63
N LEU A 6 -28.59 -26.14 -19.12
CA LEU A 6 -27.63 -26.41 -18.03
C LEU A 6 -26.18 -26.10 -18.45
N LEU A 7 -25.83 -26.42 -19.70
CA LEU A 7 -24.49 -26.18 -20.24
C LEU A 7 -24.21 -24.68 -20.40
N ILE A 8 -25.20 -23.91 -20.85
CA ILE A 8 -25.12 -22.45 -20.97
C ILE A 8 -24.98 -21.79 -19.59
N LEU A 9 -25.72 -22.29 -18.59
CA LEU A 9 -25.62 -21.82 -17.21
C LEU A 9 -24.25 -22.09 -16.59
N MET A 10 -23.67 -23.27 -16.82
CA MET A 10 -22.31 -23.58 -16.36
C MET A 10 -21.25 -22.69 -17.03
N LEU A 11 -21.32 -22.48 -18.35
CA LEU A 11 -20.42 -21.57 -19.07
C LEU A 11 -20.50 -20.13 -18.54
N GLY A 12 -21.71 -19.64 -18.21
CA GLY A 12 -21.90 -18.32 -17.60
C GLY A 12 -21.31 -18.22 -16.19
N PHE A 13 -21.32 -19.31 -15.41
CA PHE A 13 -20.71 -19.37 -14.09
C PHE A 13 -19.18 -19.36 -14.15
N PHE A 14 -18.59 -20.10 -15.10
CA PHE A 14 -17.14 -20.08 -15.32
C PHE A 14 -16.62 -18.74 -15.85
N MET A 15 -17.38 -18.04 -16.70
CA MET A 15 -17.03 -16.67 -17.12
C MET A 15 -17.08 -15.66 -15.96
N ASN A 16 -18.06 -15.76 -15.06
CA ASN A 16 -18.11 -14.89 -13.87
C ASN A 16 -16.97 -15.20 -12.89
N ALA A 17 -16.66 -16.48 -12.67
CA ALA A 17 -15.54 -16.87 -11.83
C ALA A 17 -14.19 -16.39 -12.41
N ALA A 18 -14.03 -16.40 -13.74
CA ALA A 18 -12.84 -15.89 -14.42
C ALA A 18 -12.73 -14.35 -14.37
N LEU A 19 -13.86 -13.63 -14.34
CA LEU A 19 -13.90 -12.17 -14.14
C LEU A 19 -13.59 -11.79 -12.68
N CYS A 20 -13.99 -12.62 -11.71
CA CYS A 20 -13.66 -12.43 -10.30
C CYS A 20 -12.25 -12.91 -9.91
N SER A 21 -11.59 -13.74 -10.73
CA SER A 21 -10.24 -14.25 -10.45
C SER A 21 -9.10 -13.32 -10.87
N MET A 22 -9.41 -12.13 -11.40
CA MET A 22 -8.43 -11.05 -11.44
C MET A 22 -8.30 -10.50 -10.03
N ALA A 23 -7.53 -11.19 -9.19
CA ALA A 23 -6.91 -10.61 -8.01
C ALA A 23 -6.10 -9.41 -8.51
N HIS A 24 -6.74 -8.25 -8.53
CA HIS A 24 -6.09 -6.99 -8.80
C HIS A 24 -5.09 -6.81 -7.66
N ALA A 25 -3.83 -6.58 -8.01
CA ALA A 25 -2.90 -5.95 -7.09
C ALA A 25 -3.54 -4.62 -6.68
N GLU A 26 -4.25 -4.60 -5.57
CA GLU A 26 -5.00 -3.42 -5.12
C GLU A 26 -4.00 -2.44 -4.54
N ASP A 27 -3.62 -1.48 -5.36
CA ASP A 27 -2.92 -0.28 -4.92
C ASP A 27 -3.84 0.46 -3.93
N TYR A 28 -3.50 0.41 -2.64
CA TYR A 28 -4.31 0.98 -1.57
C TYR A 28 -4.07 2.48 -1.47
N TRP A 29 -5.12 3.29 -1.56
CA TRP A 29 -4.98 4.74 -1.37
C TRP A 29 -4.55 5.06 0.07
N CYS A 30 -3.51 5.88 0.21
CA CYS A 30 -2.94 6.27 1.49
C CYS A 30 -3.19 7.73 1.82
N TYR A 31 -2.91 8.63 0.87
CA TYR A 31 -2.81 10.05 1.13
C TYR A 31 -2.90 10.86 -0.16
N THR A 32 -3.37 12.10 -0.05
CA THR A 32 -3.25 13.12 -1.10
C THR A 32 -2.61 14.36 -0.50
N ASP A 33 -1.50 14.84 -1.08
CA ASP A 33 -0.82 16.02 -0.56
C ASP A 33 -1.43 17.34 -1.04
N LYS A 34 -0.93 18.45 -0.50
CA LYS A 34 -1.44 19.81 -0.82
C LYS A 34 -1.23 20.21 -2.27
N ALA A 35 -0.27 19.61 -2.97
CA ALA A 35 -0.02 19.84 -4.38
C ALA A 35 -0.87 18.93 -5.28
N GLY A 36 -1.67 18.03 -4.69
CA GLY A 36 -2.57 17.13 -5.40
C GLY A 36 -1.93 15.83 -5.86
N PHE A 37 -0.74 15.47 -5.35
CA PHE A 37 -0.20 14.14 -5.61
C PHE A 37 -0.92 13.11 -4.75
N GLU A 38 -1.32 12.01 -5.37
CA GLU A 38 -1.97 10.87 -4.74
C GLU A 38 -0.94 9.77 -4.50
N TYR A 39 -0.98 9.16 -3.32
CA TYR A 39 -0.05 8.11 -2.90
C TYR A 39 -0.81 6.84 -2.63
N TYR A 40 -0.42 5.76 -3.30
CA TYR A 40 -1.01 4.45 -3.16
C TYR A 40 0.04 3.42 -2.76
N ALA A 41 -0.19 2.70 -1.67
CA ALA A 41 0.71 1.63 -1.25
C ALA A 41 0.48 0.37 -2.11
N VAL A 42 1.58 -0.19 -2.59
CA VAL A 42 1.63 -1.41 -3.40
C VAL A 42 1.86 -2.59 -2.47
N MET A 43 0.77 -3.12 -1.95
CA MET A 43 0.76 -3.93 -0.73
C MET A 43 1.51 -5.26 -0.86
N GLU A 44 1.39 -5.90 -2.02
CA GLU A 44 2.03 -7.19 -2.35
C GLU A 44 3.56 -7.15 -2.30
N LYS A 45 4.16 -5.95 -2.39
CA LYS A 45 5.61 -5.77 -2.42
C LYS A 45 6.21 -5.40 -1.05
N THR A 46 5.43 -5.46 0.04
CA THR A 46 5.90 -5.01 1.35
C THR A 46 6.77 -6.07 2.05
N GLU A 47 8.07 -5.82 2.12
CA GLU A 47 9.06 -6.78 2.61
C GLU A 47 9.51 -6.48 4.05
N TYR A 48 9.91 -7.52 4.77
CA TYR A 48 10.59 -7.39 6.07
C TYR A 48 12.10 -7.55 5.86
N LEU A 49 12.88 -6.57 6.30
CA LEU A 49 14.33 -6.60 6.31
C LEU A 49 14.87 -7.04 7.67
N LYS A 50 16.03 -7.68 7.66
CA LYS A 50 16.78 -8.00 8.89
C LYS A 50 17.01 -6.72 9.72
N GLY A 51 16.81 -6.85 11.03
CA GLY A 51 16.97 -5.73 11.97
C GLY A 51 15.70 -4.93 12.23
N GLY A 52 14.51 -5.51 12.05
CA GLY A 52 13.24 -4.86 12.43
C GLY A 52 12.76 -3.78 11.47
N LYS A 53 13.34 -3.72 10.27
CA LYS A 53 12.99 -2.73 9.25
C LYS A 53 12.00 -3.32 8.25
N TYR A 54 11.18 -2.48 7.67
CA TYR A 54 10.21 -2.81 6.64
C TYR A 54 10.47 -1.98 5.41
N VAL A 55 10.26 -2.57 4.24
CA VAL A 55 10.27 -1.87 2.95
C VAL A 55 8.86 -1.92 2.39
N GLY A 56 8.32 -0.75 2.06
CA GLY A 56 7.06 -0.64 1.35
C GLY A 56 7.26 0.10 0.04
N TYR A 57 6.50 -0.29 -0.98
CA TYR A 57 6.49 0.39 -2.26
C TYR A 57 5.23 1.22 -2.38
N VAL A 58 5.38 2.46 -2.86
CA VAL A 58 4.29 3.42 -3.00
C VAL A 58 4.30 3.96 -4.42
N LYS A 59 3.16 3.86 -5.10
CA LYS A 59 2.91 4.54 -6.35
C LYS A 59 2.46 5.97 -6.06
N GLN A 60 3.21 6.95 -6.54
CA GLN A 60 2.81 8.35 -6.53
C GLN A 60 2.24 8.72 -7.90
N VAL A 61 1.04 9.29 -7.91
CA VAL A 61 0.35 9.80 -9.10
C VAL A 61 0.27 11.31 -8.97
N SER A 62 0.77 12.04 -9.96
CA SER A 62 0.72 13.49 -9.99
C SER A 62 -0.62 14.01 -10.55
N PRO A 63 -0.92 15.31 -10.37
CA PRO A 63 -2.13 15.92 -10.93
C PRO A 63 -2.29 15.75 -12.45
N ASP A 64 -1.18 15.78 -13.19
CA ASP A 64 -1.11 15.53 -14.64
C ASP A 64 -1.07 14.03 -15.00
N LYS A 65 -1.30 13.15 -14.02
CA LYS A 65 -1.37 11.69 -14.16
C LYS A 65 -0.06 11.00 -14.54
N SER A 66 1.07 11.68 -14.39
CA SER A 66 2.37 11.01 -14.37
C SER A 66 2.47 10.10 -13.14
N VAL A 67 3.21 9.00 -13.26
CA VAL A 67 3.34 7.99 -12.21
C VAL A 67 4.80 7.73 -11.93
N ARG A 68 5.18 7.72 -10.65
CA ARG A 68 6.49 7.21 -10.22
C ARG A 68 6.36 6.28 -9.02
N ASN A 69 7.28 5.34 -8.90
CA ASN A 69 7.36 4.41 -7.78
C ASN A 69 8.36 4.92 -6.74
N LEU A 70 7.96 4.87 -5.48
CA LEU A 70 8.74 5.28 -4.32
C LEU A 70 8.99 4.07 -3.43
N GLU A 71 10.22 3.93 -2.95
CA GLU A 71 10.59 2.96 -1.93
C GLU A 71 10.63 3.65 -0.56
N TRP A 72 9.81 3.15 0.37
CA TRP A 72 9.73 3.63 1.74
C TRP A 72 10.32 2.61 2.69
N ILE A 73 11.12 3.07 3.64
CA ILE A 73 11.66 2.26 4.72
C ILE A 73 11.08 2.75 6.03
N PHE A 74 10.59 1.83 6.86
CA PHE A 74 10.18 2.16 8.21
C PHE A 74 10.65 1.15 9.24
N ALA A 75 10.83 1.60 10.48
CA ALA A 75 11.29 0.79 11.59
C ALA A 75 10.67 1.28 12.88
N PHE A 76 10.48 0.37 13.83
CA PHE A 76 10.02 0.69 15.17
C PHE A 76 11.20 0.56 16.11
N ASP A 77 11.56 1.66 16.77
CA ASP A 77 12.69 1.72 17.69
C ASP A 77 12.41 2.72 18.80
N GLU A 78 12.75 2.36 20.04
CA GLU A 78 12.54 3.17 21.25
C GLU A 78 11.10 3.72 21.40
N GLY A 79 10.09 2.95 20.97
CA GLY A 79 8.68 3.38 20.99
C GLY A 79 8.28 4.33 19.86
N PHE A 80 9.21 4.71 18.98
CA PHE A 80 8.93 5.57 17.83
C PHE A 80 8.87 4.79 16.52
N CYS A 81 7.99 5.23 15.62
CA CYS A 81 8.05 4.83 14.23
C CYS A 81 8.91 5.81 13.43
N TRP A 82 10.02 5.31 12.88
CA TRP A 82 10.91 6.06 12.00
C TRP A 82 10.60 5.72 10.55
N ALA A 83 10.61 6.73 9.68
CA ALA A 83 10.28 6.61 8.28
C ALA A 83 11.34 7.30 7.42
N TYR A 84 11.55 6.79 6.21
CA TYR A 84 12.45 7.38 5.22
C TYR A 84 11.99 6.99 3.82
N CYS A 85 11.88 7.97 2.93
CA CYS A 85 11.67 7.72 1.51
C CYS A 85 13.03 7.61 0.82
N LYS A 86 13.38 6.40 0.39
CA LYS A 86 14.68 6.11 -0.21
C LYS A 86 14.85 6.71 -1.59
N THR A 87 13.80 6.63 -2.39
CA THR A 87 13.80 7.15 -3.76
C THR A 87 13.80 8.68 -3.78
N ASP A 88 13.15 9.32 -2.80
CA ASP A 88 13.04 10.77 -2.73
C ASP A 88 13.12 11.27 -1.27
N PRO A 89 14.35 11.52 -0.76
CA PRO A 89 14.57 11.96 0.61
C PRO A 89 13.92 13.30 0.95
N SER A 90 13.47 14.09 -0.04
CA SER A 90 12.76 15.35 0.23
C SER A 90 11.38 15.13 0.84
N LEU A 91 10.76 13.97 0.61
CA LEU A 91 9.45 13.61 1.17
C LEU A 91 9.54 13.17 2.64
N ALA A 92 10.63 12.50 2.99
CA ALA A 92 10.96 12.06 4.36
C ALA A 92 12.45 11.69 4.42
N PRO A 93 13.33 12.58 4.91
CA PRO A 93 14.75 12.27 5.05
C PRO A 93 15.00 11.21 6.12
N ALA A 94 16.19 10.61 6.13
CA ALA A 94 16.57 9.64 7.15
C ALA A 94 16.49 10.27 8.55
N GLY A 95 15.93 9.54 9.52
CA GLY A 95 15.65 10.08 10.86
C GLY A 95 14.34 10.85 10.98
N THR A 96 13.46 10.81 9.97
CA THR A 96 12.10 11.36 10.12
C THR A 96 11.28 10.49 11.07
N LYS A 97 10.81 11.06 12.18
CA LYS A 97 9.74 10.43 12.97
C LYS A 97 8.45 10.50 12.17
N ALA A 98 7.79 9.36 11.96
CA ALA A 98 6.58 9.27 11.14
C ALA A 98 5.49 10.24 11.60
N ARG A 99 5.30 10.38 12.92
CA ARG A 99 4.36 11.35 13.54
C ARG A 99 4.55 12.81 13.11
N ASN A 100 5.75 13.19 12.67
CA ASN A 100 6.06 14.56 12.23
C ASN A 100 5.80 14.76 10.73
N SER A 101 5.43 13.70 9.99
CA SER A 101 5.11 13.77 8.57
C SER A 101 3.77 13.07 8.31
N PRO A 102 2.68 13.83 8.07
CA PRO A 102 1.37 13.25 7.78
C PRO A 102 1.38 12.26 6.61
N LEU A 103 2.20 12.55 5.60
CA LEU A 103 2.42 11.65 4.46
C LEU A 103 3.04 10.32 4.90
N ALA A 104 4.19 10.38 5.60
CA ALA A 104 4.89 9.19 6.06
C ALA A 104 4.01 8.34 6.99
N LEU A 105 3.31 8.99 7.91
CA LEU A 105 2.40 8.33 8.83
C LEU A 105 1.28 7.58 8.10
N SER A 106 0.65 8.23 7.11
CA SER A 106 -0.45 7.64 6.34
C SER A 106 0.04 6.44 5.52
N ILE A 107 1.21 6.57 4.88
CA ILE A 107 1.84 5.47 4.13
C ILE A 107 2.13 4.27 5.05
N ILE A 108 2.73 4.49 6.22
CA ILE A 108 3.05 3.42 7.16
C ILE A 108 1.79 2.74 7.67
N ARG A 109 0.74 3.51 8.00
CA ARG A 109 -0.55 2.95 8.44
C ARG A 109 -1.14 2.03 7.39
N CYS A 110 -1.16 2.44 6.13
CA CYS A 110 -1.64 1.58 5.04
C CYS A 110 -0.80 0.31 4.92
N LEU A 111 0.53 0.45 4.77
CA LEU A 111 1.47 -0.66 4.63
C LEU A 111 1.38 -1.68 5.77
N TYR A 112 1.25 -1.19 7.01
CA TYR A 112 1.20 -2.04 8.19
C TYR A 112 -0.16 -2.71 8.37
N HIS A 113 -1.26 -1.95 8.23
CA HIS A 113 -2.62 -2.46 8.39
C HIS A 113 -2.89 -3.65 7.45
N TYR A 114 -2.44 -3.59 6.21
CA TYR A 114 -2.56 -4.72 5.30
C TYR A 114 -1.78 -5.95 5.74
N LYS A 115 -0.54 -5.76 6.22
CA LYS A 115 0.33 -6.89 6.58
C LYS A 115 -0.09 -7.55 7.90
N TYR A 116 -0.70 -6.79 8.82
CA TYR A 116 -0.93 -7.23 10.21
C TYR A 116 -2.37 -7.07 10.71
N GLY A 117 -3.28 -6.49 9.93
CA GLY A 117 -4.65 -6.16 10.33
C GLY A 117 -4.72 -5.02 11.36
N ASP A 118 -5.85 -4.92 12.06
CA ASP A 118 -6.15 -3.89 13.08
C ASP A 118 -5.33 -4.01 14.39
N LYS A 119 -4.28 -4.83 14.41
CA LYS A 119 -3.48 -5.09 15.61
C LYS A 119 -2.48 -3.98 15.94
N PHE A 120 -2.69 -2.77 15.42
CA PHE A 120 -1.69 -1.71 15.46
C PHE A 120 -2.24 -0.37 15.96
N GLU A 121 -2.18 -0.22 17.27
CA GLU A 121 -2.01 1.07 17.93
C GLU A 121 -0.60 1.08 18.52
N PRO A 122 0.47 1.38 17.76
CA PRO A 122 1.67 1.85 18.44
C PRO A 122 1.28 3.17 19.09
N ASP A 123 1.88 3.51 20.21
CA ASP A 123 1.86 4.89 20.69
C ASP A 123 2.55 5.75 19.61
N ILE A 124 1.75 6.31 18.69
CA ILE A 124 2.17 7.31 17.68
C ILE A 124 2.24 8.68 18.40
N ASP A 125 2.69 8.68 19.64
CA ASP A 125 2.75 9.84 20.53
C ASP A 125 4.12 10.47 20.62
#